data_AF-A0A2V8SJ13-F1
#
_entry.id   AF-A0A2V8SJ13-F1
#
_cell.length_a   1.000
_cell.length_b   1.000
_cell.length_c   1.000
_cell.angle_alpha   90.00
_cell.angle_beta   90.00
_cell.angle_gamma   90.00
#
_symmetry.space_group_name_H-M   'P 1'
#
loop_
_entity.id
_entity.type
_entity.pdbx_description
1 polymer ?
#
loop_
_entity_poly.entity_id
_entity_poly.type
_entity_poly.pdbx_seq_one_letter_code
_entity_poly.pdbx_strand_id
1 'polypeptide(L)'
;EIVLKAREAGLAGATVLRGVMGFGRHSLIHTTKILRLSEDMPMVVEVVDSLEKIEAFLPVLDELITEGLVTVERVKVIHYRG
;
A
#
# COMPACT_ATOMS: atom_id res chain seq x y z
N GLU A 1 -1.80 0.37 -9.49
CA GLU A 1 -1.16 -0.84 -10.07
C GLU A 1 -0.80 -1.90 -9.04
N ILE A 2 -0.34 -1.54 -7.83
CA ILE A 2 0.06 -2.49 -6.78
C ILE A 2 -0.97 -3.60 -6.53
N VAL A 3 -2.26 -3.27 -6.38
CA VAL A 3 -3.34 -4.26 -6.16
C VAL A 3 -3.48 -5.24 -7.33
N LEU A 4 -3.33 -4.75 -8.57
CA LEU A 4 -3.42 -5.60 -9.76
C LEU A 4 -2.24 -6.57 -9.81
N LYS A 5 -1.03 -6.08 -9.49
CA LYS A 5 0.18 -6.88 -9.41
C LYS A 5 0.13 -7.91 -8.29
N ALA A 6 -0.42 -7.54 -7.13
CA ALA A 6 -0.68 -8.46 -6.02
C ALA A 6 -1.65 -9.59 -6.45
N ARG A 7 -2.71 -9.25 -7.19
CA ARG A 7 -3.65 -10.24 -7.74
C ARG A 7 -2.99 -11.14 -8.78
N GLU A 8 -2.20 -10.58 -9.70
CA GLU A 8 -1.43 -11.34 -10.70
C GLU A 8 -0.42 -12.31 -10.04
N ALA A 9 0.19 -11.88 -8.94
CA ALA A 9 1.12 -12.70 -8.14
C ALA A 9 0.41 -13.76 -7.27
N GLY A 10 -0.92 -13.85 -7.29
CA GLY A 10 -1.67 -14.85 -6.53
C GLY A 10 -1.63 -14.64 -5.01
N LEU A 11 -1.51 -13.40 -4.56
CA LEU A 11 -1.64 -13.04 -3.15
C LEU A 11 -3.09 -13.19 -2.69
N ALA A 12 -3.28 -13.57 -1.43
CA ALA A 12 -4.56 -13.93 -0.85
C ALA A 12 -5.57 -12.77 -0.91
N GLY A 13 -5.12 -11.54 -0.66
CA GLY A 13 -5.95 -10.35 -0.78
C GLY A 13 -5.15 -9.06 -0.59
N ALA A 14 -5.72 -7.97 -1.07
CA ALA A 14 -5.18 -6.62 -0.89
C ALA A 14 -6.33 -5.64 -0.62
N THR A 15 -6.13 -4.73 0.32
CA THR A 15 -7.07 -3.66 0.67
C THR A 15 -6.42 -2.32 0.44
N VAL A 16 -7.18 -1.36 -0.09
CA VAL A 16 -6.71 0.01 -0.30
C VAL A 16 -7.45 0.94 0.65
N LEU A 17 -6.70 1.65 1.49
CA LEU A 17 -7.21 2.69 2.35
C LEU A 17 -6.80 4.06 1.78
N ARG A 18 -7.74 5.00 1.78
CA ARG A 18 -7.49 6.40 1.40
C ARG A 18 -7.50 7.26 2.66
N GLY A 19 -6.37 7.86 2.99
CA GLY A 19 -6.26 8.79 4.10
C GLY A 19 -6.91 10.15 3.78
N VAL A 20 -7.21 10.90 4.82
CA VAL A 20 -7.74 12.28 4.73
C VAL A 20 -6.64 13.34 4.73
N MET A 21 -5.44 12.99 5.21
CA MET A 21 -4.25 13.83 5.30
C MET A 21 -3.03 12.97 5.63
N GLY A 22 -1.84 13.39 5.24
CA GLY A 22 -0.57 12.73 5.58
C GLY A 22 0.63 13.62 5.22
N PHE A 23 1.81 13.26 5.73
CA PHE A 23 3.08 13.89 5.39
C PHE A 23 4.16 12.80 5.24
N GLY A 24 5.16 13.04 4.40
CA GLY A 24 6.24 12.10 4.13
C GLY A 24 7.63 12.77 4.17
N ARG A 25 8.64 12.07 3.65
CA ARG A 25 10.06 12.49 3.66
C ARG A 25 10.31 13.89 3.06
N HIS A 26 9.44 14.36 2.17
CA HIS A 26 9.52 15.68 1.54
C HIS A 26 8.72 16.77 2.28
N SER A 27 8.16 16.49 3.46
CA SER A 27 7.48 17.45 4.35
C SER A 27 6.39 18.32 3.70
N LEU A 28 5.80 17.87 2.59
CA LEU A 28 4.61 18.49 2.04
C LEU A 28 3.40 18.01 2.85
N ILE A 29 2.84 18.90 3.66
CA ILE A 29 1.51 18.71 4.21
C ILE A 29 0.55 18.87 3.02
N HIS A 30 0.04 17.75 2.49
CA HIS A 30 -1.07 17.79 1.55
C HIS A 30 -2.33 18.21 2.32
N THR A 31 -2.52 19.53 2.43
CA THR A 31 -3.74 20.14 2.96
C THR A 31 -4.45 20.89 1.85
N THR A 32 -5.78 20.86 1.91
CA THR A 32 -6.75 21.54 1.06
C THR A 32 -6.51 23.06 1.01
N LYS A 33 -5.53 23.52 0.22
CA LYS A 33 -5.43 24.93 -0.19
C LYS A 33 -5.81 25.06 -1.67
N ILE A 34 -7.12 25.15 -1.87
CA ILE A 34 -7.86 26.02 -2.79
C ILE A 34 -7.66 25.88 -4.33
N LEU A 35 -6.62 25.23 -4.88
CA LEU A 35 -6.52 25.05 -6.36
C LEU A 35 -6.00 23.68 -6.86
N ARG A 36 -5.89 22.66 -6.00
CA ARG A 36 -5.50 21.28 -6.38
C ARG A 36 -6.33 20.22 -5.65
N LEU A 37 -7.64 20.35 -5.73
CA LEU A 37 -8.60 19.44 -5.10
C LEU A 37 -8.59 18.07 -5.83
N SER A 38 -7.66 17.18 -5.50
CA SER A 38 -7.86 15.70 -5.38
C SER A 38 -6.63 14.80 -5.62
N GLU A 39 -5.47 15.30 -6.03
CA GLU A 39 -4.48 14.41 -6.68
C GLU A 39 -3.44 13.74 -5.75
N ASP A 40 -3.20 14.23 -4.53
CA ASP A 40 -2.13 13.69 -3.65
C ASP A 40 -2.66 13.21 -2.27
N MET A 41 -3.83 12.57 -2.23
CA MET A 41 -4.29 11.96 -0.99
C MET A 41 -3.44 10.73 -0.64
N PRO A 42 -2.93 10.57 0.61
CA PRO A 42 -2.14 9.42 0.97
C PRO A 42 -2.96 8.14 0.83
N MET A 43 -2.37 7.15 0.18
CA MET A 43 -2.95 5.83 -0.04
C MET A 43 -2.12 4.80 0.71
N VAL A 44 -2.78 3.90 1.42
CA VAL A 44 -2.16 2.72 2.05
C VAL A 44 -2.70 1.50 1.35
N VAL A 45 -1.81 0.62 0.89
CA VAL A 45 -2.17 -0.70 0.37
C VAL A 45 -1.73 -1.74 1.39
N GLU A 46 -2.69 -2.42 2.00
CA GLU A 46 -2.43 -3.53 2.91
C GLU A 46 -2.59 -4.85 2.16
N VAL A 47 -1.57 -5.70 2.25
CA VAL A 47 -1.56 -7.05 1.70
C VAL A 47 -1.30 -8.02 2.83
N VAL A 48 -2.15 -9.04 2.97
CA VAL A 48 -2.01 -10.05 4.03
C VAL A 48 -1.91 -11.42 3.37
N ASP A 49 -0.75 -12.07 3.54
CA ASP A 49 -0.51 -13.45 3.09
C ASP A 49 0.62 -14.08 3.94
N SER A 50 1.08 -15.27 3.56
CA SER A 50 2.25 -15.92 4.14
C SER A 50 3.52 -15.10 3.90
N LEU A 51 4.47 -15.21 4.82
CA LEU A 51 5.74 -14.47 4.74
C LEU A 51 6.47 -14.74 3.43
N GLU A 52 6.49 -16.00 2.99
CA GLU A 52 7.18 -16.44 1.78
C GLU A 52 6.62 -15.74 0.54
N LYS A 53 5.29 -15.58 0.47
CA LYS A 53 4.64 -14.87 -0.64
C LYS A 53 4.86 -13.36 -0.56
N ILE A 54 4.85 -12.78 0.63
CA ILE A 54 5.17 -11.36 0.81
C ILE A 54 6.60 -11.08 0.35
N GLU A 55 7.57 -11.86 0.81
CA GLU A 55 8.99 -11.73 0.43
C GLU A 55 9.20 -11.89 -1.09
N ALA A 56 8.51 -12.84 -1.72
CA ALA A 56 8.56 -13.02 -3.17
C ALA A 56 7.96 -11.83 -3.95
N PHE A 57 7.06 -11.06 -3.34
CA PHE A 57 6.43 -9.89 -3.96
C PHE A 57 7.21 -8.58 -3.75
N LEU A 58 8.07 -8.49 -2.74
CA LEU A 58 8.85 -7.28 -2.45
C LEU A 58 9.66 -6.75 -3.66
N PRO A 59 10.36 -7.57 -4.46
CA PRO A 59 11.09 -7.07 -5.62
C PRO A 59 10.18 -6.38 -6.65
N VAL A 60 8.94 -6.87 -6.80
CA VAL A 60 7.94 -6.25 -7.70
C VAL A 60 7.52 -4.87 -7.16
N LEU A 61 7.43 -4.73 -5.83
CA LEU A 61 7.15 -3.42 -5.21
C LEU A 61 8.31 -2.45 -5.39
N ASP A 62 9.56 -2.91 -5.27
CA ASP A 62 10.74 -2.06 -5.47
C ASP A 62 10.84 -1.49 -6.89
N GLU A 63 10.39 -2.24 -7.90
CA GLU A 63 10.31 -1.75 -9.29
C GLU A 63 9.18 -0.74 -9.51
N LEU A 64 8.08 -0.83 -8.74
CA LEU A 64 6.88 -0.02 -8.91
C LEU A 64 6.89 1.25 -8.06
N ILE A 65 7.56 1.24 -6.90
CA ILE A 65 7.54 2.33 -5.92
C ILE A 65 8.81 3.15 -6.05
N THR A 66 8.72 4.31 -6.70
CA THR A 66 9.81 5.29 -6.78
C THR A 66 9.94 6.14 -5.52
N GLU A 67 8.81 6.45 -4.86
CA GLU A 67 8.74 7.15 -3.58
C GLU A 67 7.65 6.54 -2.71
N GLY A 68 7.94 6.38 -1.40
CA GLY A 68 7.00 5.84 -0.44
C GLY A 68 7.68 5.17 0.75
N LEU A 69 6.88 4.47 1.54
CA LEU A 69 7.34 3.60 2.62
C LEU A 69 6.65 2.24 2.47
N VAL A 70 7.43 1.18 2.54
CA VAL A 70 6.93 -0.20 2.60
C VAL A 70 7.28 -0.74 3.99
N THR A 71 6.31 -1.41 4.62
CA THR A 71 6.50 -2.06 5.93
C THR A 71 6.03 -3.50 5.84
N VAL A 72 6.70 -4.39 6.58
CA VAL A 72 6.30 -5.79 6.72
C VAL A 72 6.11 -6.06 8.20
N GLU A 73 4.88 -6.38 8.59
CA GLU A 73 4.53 -6.67 9.98
C GLU A 73 3.87 -8.05 10.11
N ARG A 74 4.17 -8.74 11.20
CA ARG A 74 3.56 -10.05 11.49
C ARG A 74 2.15 -9.84 12.04
N VAL A 75 1.15 -10.39 11.37
CA VAL A 75 -0.23 -10.43 11.85
C VAL A 75 -0.67 -11.85 12.18
N LYS A 76 -1.65 -12.00 13.08
CA LYS A 76 -2.32 -13.27 13.35
C LYS A 76 -3.70 -13.26 12.72
N VAL A 77 -3.89 -14.09 11.70
CA VAL A 77 -5.20 -14.27 11.06
C VAL A 77 -6.08 -15.16 11.95
N ILE A 78 -7.18 -14.60 12.46
CA ILE A 78 -8.14 -15.33 13.29
C ILE A 78 -9.15 -16.08 12.42
N HIS A 79 -9.67 -15.41 11.40
CA HIS A 79 -10.60 -15.98 10.43
C HIS A 79 -10.24 -15.50 9.03
N TYR A 80 -10.24 -16.45 8.09
CA TYR A 80 -10.13 -16.17 6.68
C TYR A 80 -11.13 -17.08 5.96
N ARG A 81 -12.23 -16.50 5.52
CA ARG A 81 -13.32 -17.19 4.83
C ARG A 81 -13.59 -16.42 3.54
N GLY A 82 -13.48 -17.11 2.42
CA GLY A 82 -13.92 -16.66 1.11
C GLY A 82 -15.30 -17.20 0.81
#